data_AF-R9K1U0-F1
#
_entry.id   AF-R9K1U0-F1
#
_cell.length_a   1.000
_cell.length_b   1.000
_cell.length_c   1.000
_cell.angle_alpha   90.00
_cell.angle_beta   90.00
_cell.angle_gamma   90.00
#
_symmetry.space_group_name_H-M   'P 1'
#
loop_
_entity.id
_entity.type
_entity.pdbx_description
1 polymer ?
#
loop_
_entity_poly.entity_id
_entity_poly.type
_entity_poly.pdbx_seq_one_letter_code
_entity_poly.pdbx_strand_id
1 'polypeptide(L)'
;MIRIKTINVDGKEIERTFESIADILTNWWDEDGTDLPGGDDEVLELTMDGKSIRSVRHFAGLIQELESLFWRSVSTIKKMEEREQVKKQESLENSSHRVTEFCPHCNEEVTLEWNVKENGYQVFCARCGFKLMLCSECLYEEDLCDWSGEKGYCYRQIEQLWEEFAQVTFKEDEEHRLVLDQEYKIVLMADFEDGRKSKERTLICFPEGTDREEIWKWYDRNHPKSITYLLYGEDRRKKQTYEEWKEMALKNILQAHGLTMEDELDEDEEFYLGTNQFFGSYKSVQTFYGSSTKELLKEQQIVKTEDGYVAVNIV
;
A
#
# COMPACT_ATOMS: atom_id res chain seq x y z
N MET A 1 1.27 28.49 20.96
CA MET A 1 0.55 29.72 20.56
C MET A 1 1.58 30.83 20.33
N ILE A 2 1.58 31.39 19.13
CA ILE A 2 2.54 32.39 18.64
C ILE A 2 1.80 33.71 18.47
N ARG A 3 2.38 34.81 18.94
CA ARG A 3 1.81 36.15 18.81
C ARG A 3 2.82 37.08 18.18
N ILE A 4 2.40 37.81 17.16
CA ILE A 4 3.23 38.73 16.40
C ILE A 4 2.54 40.09 16.40
N LYS A 5 3.29 41.12 16.77
CA LYS A 5 2.87 42.51 16.67
C LYS A 5 3.76 43.23 15.66
N THR A 6 3.16 43.80 14.63
CA THR A 6 3.86 44.56 13.58
C THR A 6 3.34 45.99 13.47
N ILE A 7 4.11 46.86 12.84
CA ILE A 7 3.66 48.17 12.39
C ILE A 7 3.81 48.25 10.86
N ASN A 8 2.71 48.61 10.18
CA ASN A 8 2.72 48.73 8.74
C ASN A 8 3.33 50.07 8.29
N VAL A 9 3.55 50.22 6.98
CA VAL A 9 4.09 51.46 6.38
C VAL A 9 3.25 52.72 6.63
N ASP A 10 1.97 52.57 6.98
CA ASP A 10 1.07 53.67 7.36
C ASP A 10 1.13 54.03 8.86
N GLY A 11 2.00 53.37 9.63
CA GLY A 11 2.16 53.58 11.06
C GLY A 11 1.07 52.91 11.92
N LYS A 12 0.30 51.97 11.36
CA LYS A 12 -0.74 51.23 12.06
C LYS A 12 -0.16 49.97 12.69
N GLU A 13 -0.31 49.84 14.01
CA GLU A 13 0.03 48.62 14.74
C GLU A 13 -1.04 47.54 14.55
N ILE A 14 -0.60 46.31 14.29
CA ILE A 14 -1.47 45.15 14.09
C ILE A 14 -0.90 43.99 14.92
N GLU A 15 -1.77 43.30 15.66
CA GLU A 15 -1.43 42.12 16.46
C GLU A 15 -2.17 40.91 15.90
N ARG A 16 -1.45 39.80 15.69
CA ARG A 16 -1.99 38.53 15.19
C ARG A 16 -1.53 37.37 16.05
N THR A 17 -2.36 36.33 16.12
CA THR A 17 -2.10 35.11 16.88
C THR A 17 -2.24 33.88 15.99
N PHE A 18 -1.30 32.95 16.13
CA PHE A 18 -1.22 31.72 15.36
C PHE A 18 -1.06 30.52 16.30
N GLU A 19 -1.58 29.37 15.90
CA GLU A 19 -1.50 28.16 16.71
C GLU A 19 -0.10 27.54 16.64
N SER A 20 0.50 27.52 15.45
CA SER A 20 1.80 26.94 15.16
C SER A 20 2.64 27.74 14.15
N ILE A 21 3.92 27.36 14.00
CA ILE A 21 4.80 27.91 12.94
C ILE A 21 4.29 27.49 11.55
N ALA A 22 3.76 26.27 11.42
CA ALA A 22 3.24 25.77 10.16
C ALA A 22 2.11 26.65 9.64
N ASP A 23 1.20 27.09 10.51
CA ASP A 23 0.08 27.96 10.12
C ASP A 23 0.55 29.33 9.59
N ILE A 24 1.62 29.88 10.18
CA ILE A 24 2.22 31.14 9.71
C ILE A 24 2.83 30.96 8.32
N LEU A 25 3.59 29.87 8.12
CA LEU A 25 4.26 29.62 6.86
C LEU A 25 3.25 29.31 5.76
N THR A 26 2.25 28.45 6.00
CA THR A 26 1.20 28.15 5.01
C THR A 26 0.49 29.41 4.53
N ASN A 27 0.15 30.33 5.44
CA ASN A 27 -0.49 31.60 5.08
C ASN A 27 0.44 32.57 4.36
N TRP A 28 1.77 32.40 4.43
CA TRP A 28 2.75 33.22 3.72
C TRP A 28 2.90 32.81 2.25
N TRP A 29 2.66 31.53 1.95
CA TRP A 29 2.75 30.97 0.61
C TRP A 29 1.41 30.94 -0.14
N ASP A 30 0.31 31.32 0.52
CA ASP A 30 -1.03 31.37 -0.06
C ASP A 30 -1.24 32.69 -0.82
N GLU A 31 -1.32 32.63 -2.14
CA GLU A 31 -1.49 33.81 -3.01
C GLU A 31 -2.87 34.48 -2.84
N ASP A 32 -3.87 33.75 -2.32
CA ASP A 32 -5.24 34.22 -2.15
C ASP A 32 -5.55 34.65 -0.68
N GLY A 33 -4.62 34.46 0.25
CA GLY A 33 -4.81 34.65 1.70
C GLY A 33 -4.11 35.88 2.29
N THR A 34 -4.76 37.05 2.29
CA THR A 34 -4.12 38.35 2.64
C THR A 34 -4.06 38.72 4.14
N ASP A 35 -4.00 37.79 5.09
CA ASP A 35 -3.97 38.15 6.53
C ASP A 35 -2.58 38.09 7.18
N LEU A 36 -1.52 38.27 6.41
CA LEU A 36 -0.16 38.45 6.93
C LEU A 36 0.35 39.89 6.74
N PRO A 37 1.30 40.34 7.60
CA PRO A 37 2.00 41.61 7.40
C PRO A 37 2.76 41.61 6.07
N GLY A 38 2.97 42.81 5.51
CA GLY A 38 3.86 42.98 4.37
C GLY A 38 5.30 42.63 4.76
N GLY A 39 6.11 42.14 3.82
CA GLY A 39 7.48 41.71 4.11
C GLY A 39 8.36 42.79 4.75
N ASP A 40 8.11 44.07 4.41
CA ASP A 40 8.85 45.22 4.94
C ASP A 40 8.34 45.71 6.31
N ASP A 41 7.18 45.22 6.78
CA ASP A 41 6.57 45.66 8.04
C ASP A 41 7.51 45.37 9.22
N GLU A 42 7.66 46.35 10.11
CA GLU A 42 8.54 46.22 11.27
C GLU A 42 7.88 45.36 12.35
N VAL A 43 8.65 44.39 12.88
CA VAL A 43 8.17 43.50 13.95
C VAL A 43 8.48 44.14 15.30
N LEU A 44 7.44 44.59 16.00
CA LEU A 44 7.53 45.24 17.30
C LEU A 44 7.66 44.23 18.43
N GLU A 45 6.93 43.12 18.35
CA GLU A 45 6.94 42.09 19.39
C GLU A 45 6.67 40.71 18.79
N LEU A 46 7.42 39.71 19.26
CA LEU A 46 7.17 38.30 18.97
C LEU A 46 7.19 37.53 20.28
N THR A 47 6.12 36.79 20.56
CA THR A 47 6.07 35.84 21.66
C THR A 47 5.66 34.45 21.18
N MET A 48 6.33 33.41 21.69
CA MET A 48 5.90 32.02 21.51
C MET A 48 5.73 31.41 22.90
N ASP A 49 4.53 30.85 23.13
CA ASP A 49 4.15 30.24 24.41
C ASP A 49 4.45 31.13 25.63
N GLY A 50 4.15 32.43 25.46
CA GLY A 50 4.32 33.46 26.49
C GLY A 50 5.76 33.93 26.69
N LYS A 51 6.74 33.45 25.92
CA LYS A 51 8.13 33.92 25.98
C LYS A 51 8.44 34.85 24.82
N SER A 52 9.01 36.01 25.14
CA SER A 52 9.52 36.94 24.13
C SER A 52 10.73 36.33 23.41
N ILE A 53 10.72 36.41 22.08
CA ILE A 53 11.80 35.92 21.21
C ILE A 53 12.60 37.11 20.67
N ARG A 54 13.81 36.84 20.16
CA ARG A 54 14.74 37.84 19.61
C ARG A 54 14.03 38.85 18.71
N SER A 55 14.48 40.10 18.80
CA SER A 55 14.01 41.20 17.94
C SER A 55 14.53 40.99 16.53
N VAL A 56 13.63 40.58 15.65
CA VAL A 56 13.80 40.62 14.20
C VAL A 56 13.22 41.95 13.73
N ARG A 57 13.91 42.67 12.83
CA ARG A 57 13.46 44.02 12.44
C ARG A 57 12.29 44.00 11.47
N HIS A 58 12.27 43.09 10.49
CA HIS A 58 11.27 43.07 9.42
C HIS A 58 10.59 41.71 9.33
N PHE A 59 9.33 41.70 8.91
CA PHE A 59 8.51 40.49 8.85
C PHE A 59 9.07 39.44 7.89
N ALA A 60 9.63 39.84 6.73
CA ALA A 60 10.29 38.89 5.81
C ALA A 60 11.50 38.18 6.46
N GLY A 61 12.27 38.91 7.28
CA GLY A 61 13.37 38.31 8.05
C GLY A 61 12.86 37.33 9.11
N LEU A 62 11.67 37.59 9.68
CA LEU A 62 11.04 36.71 10.65
C LEU A 62 10.60 35.40 9.99
N ILE A 63 10.03 35.46 8.77
CA ILE A 63 9.66 34.27 8.01
C ILE A 63 10.86 33.35 7.79
N GLN A 64 12.01 33.88 7.38
CA GLN A 64 13.24 33.08 7.19
C GLN A 64 13.72 32.37 8.48
N GLU A 65 13.60 33.04 9.63
CA GLU A 65 13.92 32.41 10.91
C GLU A 65 12.92 31.31 11.28
N LEU A 66 11.63 31.53 11.04
CA LEU A 66 10.56 30.56 11.29
C LEU A 66 10.68 29.33 10.39
N GLU A 67 11.02 29.50 9.10
CA GLU A 67 11.32 28.41 8.18
C GLU A 67 12.49 27.56 8.68
N SER A 68 13.58 28.22 9.09
CA SER A 68 14.75 27.54 9.63
C SER A 68 14.42 26.71 10.87
N LEU A 69 13.54 27.20 11.75
CA LEU A 69 13.07 26.49 12.94
C LEU A 69 12.15 25.32 12.57
N PHE A 70 11.23 25.53 11.63
CA PHE A 70 10.31 24.51 11.14
C PHE A 70 11.08 23.33 10.54
N TRP A 71 11.99 23.58 9.58
CA TRP A 71 12.73 22.52 8.90
C TRP A 71 13.68 21.74 9.82
N ARG A 72 14.29 22.41 10.80
CA ARG A 72 15.07 21.72 11.85
C ARG A 72 14.22 20.78 12.70
N SER A 73 12.98 21.19 13.00
CA SER A 73 12.04 20.40 13.80
C SER A 73 11.56 19.17 13.01
N VAL A 74 11.18 19.36 11.74
CA VAL A 74 10.81 18.26 10.82
C VAL A 74 11.96 17.25 10.64
N SER A 75 13.19 17.72 10.43
CA SER A 75 14.36 16.83 10.31
C SER A 75 14.63 16.03 11.59
N THR A 76 14.38 16.62 12.75
CA THR A 76 14.55 15.93 14.04
C THR A 76 13.48 14.87 14.24
N ILE A 77 12.22 15.16 13.90
CA ILE A 77 11.11 14.21 13.96
C ILE A 77 11.38 13.01 13.04
N LYS A 78 11.76 13.25 11.79
CA LYS A 78 12.13 12.16 10.85
C LYS A 78 13.22 11.25 11.41
N LYS A 79 14.29 11.83 11.99
CA LYS A 79 15.37 11.04 12.62
C LYS A 79 14.91 10.26 13.85
N MET A 80 13.89 10.75 14.57
CA MET A 80 13.31 10.03 15.71
C MET A 80 12.44 8.87 15.22
N GLU A 81 11.61 9.09 14.21
CA GLU A 81 10.79 8.05 13.56
C GLU A 81 11.65 6.95 12.94
N GLU A 82 12.71 7.30 12.22
CA GLU A 82 13.69 6.36 11.67
C GLU A 82 14.34 5.51 12.77
N ARG A 83 14.72 6.12 13.90
CA ARG A 83 15.29 5.38 15.05
C ARG A 83 14.28 4.48 15.73
N GLU A 84 13.02 4.87 15.81
CA GLU A 84 11.95 4.01 16.34
C GLU A 84 11.66 2.83 15.41
N GLN A 85 11.67 3.04 14.09
CA GLN A 85 11.54 1.97 13.11
C GLN A 85 12.69 0.97 13.19
N VAL A 86 13.95 1.44 13.27
CA VAL A 86 15.12 0.57 13.46
C VAL A 86 15.04 -0.21 14.76
N LYS A 87 14.67 0.42 15.88
CA LYS A 87 14.48 -0.28 17.17
C LYS A 87 13.36 -1.32 17.10
N LYS A 88 12.28 -1.03 16.39
CA LYS A 88 11.18 -1.98 16.19
C LYS A 88 11.64 -3.18 15.37
N GLN A 89 12.43 -2.95 14.33
CA GLN A 89 13.00 -3.99 13.48
C GLN A 89 14.02 -4.87 14.23
N GLU A 90 14.94 -4.27 14.99
CA GLU A 90 15.89 -5.00 15.85
C GLU A 90 15.18 -5.80 16.95
N SER A 91 14.07 -5.30 17.50
CA SER A 91 13.27 -6.02 18.51
C SER A 91 12.52 -7.23 17.92
N LEU A 92 12.16 -7.18 16.64
CA LEU A 92 11.51 -8.27 15.92
C LEU A 92 12.52 -9.37 15.55
N GLU A 93 13.75 -9.01 15.21
CA GLU A 93 14.82 -9.96 14.85
C GLU A 93 15.41 -10.72 16.05
N ASN A 94 15.33 -10.17 17.27
CA ASN A 94 15.95 -10.75 18.48
C ASN A 94 14.97 -11.51 19.40
N SER A 95 13.71 -11.62 19.00
CA SER A 95 12.71 -12.45 19.66
C SER A 95 12.94 -13.90 19.26
N SER A 96 13.37 -14.77 20.19
CA SER A 96 13.21 -16.21 19.98
C SER A 96 11.72 -16.47 19.75
N HIS A 97 11.30 -16.82 18.53
CA HIS A 97 9.89 -17.02 18.17
C HIS A 97 9.36 -18.27 18.86
N ARG A 98 9.07 -18.16 20.16
CA ARG A 98 8.39 -19.18 20.94
C ARG A 98 6.91 -19.04 20.67
N VAL A 99 6.37 -20.01 19.96
CA VAL A 99 4.95 -20.10 19.66
C VAL A 99 4.30 -21.07 20.65
N THR A 100 3.17 -20.66 21.21
CA THR A 100 2.39 -21.46 22.17
C THR A 100 0.98 -21.64 21.66
N GLU A 101 0.55 -22.89 21.49
CA GLU A 101 -0.77 -23.26 20.96
C GLU A 101 -1.40 -24.38 21.78
N PHE A 102 -2.74 -24.41 21.82
CA PHE A 102 -3.47 -25.55 22.38
C PHE A 102 -3.86 -26.51 21.26
N CYS A 103 -3.46 -27.78 21.39
CA CYS A 103 -3.81 -28.80 20.42
C CYS A 103 -5.33 -29.08 20.46
N PRO A 104 -6.08 -28.91 19.35
CA PRO A 104 -7.53 -29.13 19.37
C PRO A 104 -7.93 -30.61 19.51
N HIS A 105 -6.98 -31.54 19.31
CA HIS A 105 -7.23 -32.98 19.39
C HIS A 105 -7.01 -33.58 20.78
N CYS A 106 -5.97 -33.14 21.48
CA CYS A 106 -5.61 -33.69 22.80
C CYS A 106 -5.65 -32.66 23.94
N ASN A 107 -5.91 -31.39 23.60
CA ASN A 107 -5.97 -30.26 24.53
C ASN A 107 -4.65 -30.00 25.30
N GLU A 108 -3.53 -30.56 24.81
CA GLU A 108 -2.21 -30.24 25.35
C GLU A 108 -1.75 -28.86 24.84
N GLU A 109 -1.19 -28.06 25.74
CA GLU A 109 -0.43 -26.87 25.41
C GLU A 109 0.92 -27.26 24.80
N VAL A 110 1.13 -26.89 23.55
CA VAL A 110 2.37 -27.11 22.80
C VAL A 110 3.11 -25.78 22.71
N THR A 111 4.33 -25.75 23.25
CA THR A 111 5.23 -24.59 23.08
C THR A 111 6.48 -25.02 22.31
N LEU A 112 6.83 -24.29 21.26
CA LEU A 112 7.97 -24.61 20.41
C LEU A 112 8.69 -23.34 19.92
N GLU A 113 9.97 -23.47 19.59
CA GLU A 113 10.70 -22.45 18.84
C GLU A 113 10.41 -22.65 17.36
N TRP A 114 9.77 -21.66 16.74
CA TRP A 114 9.26 -21.77 15.38
C TRP A 114 9.27 -20.43 14.67
N ASN A 115 10.02 -20.35 13.57
CA ASN A 115 9.96 -19.20 12.69
C ASN A 115 8.84 -19.41 11.67
N VAL A 116 7.70 -18.75 11.85
CA VAL A 116 6.54 -18.86 10.94
C VAL A 116 6.84 -18.37 9.52
N LYS A 117 7.76 -17.41 9.36
CA LYS A 117 8.15 -16.90 8.03
C LYS A 117 8.94 -17.93 7.23
N GLU A 118 9.78 -18.71 7.91
CA GLU A 118 10.63 -19.71 7.26
C GLU A 118 9.95 -21.09 7.16
N ASN A 119 9.16 -21.46 8.17
CA ASN A 119 8.65 -22.83 8.32
C ASN A 119 7.13 -22.94 8.14
N GLY A 120 6.45 -21.81 7.87
CA GLY A 120 5.00 -21.76 7.71
C GLY A 120 4.23 -21.87 9.03
N TYR A 121 2.90 -22.02 8.95
CA TYR A 121 2.00 -21.95 10.12
C TYR A 121 1.53 -23.33 10.61
N GLN A 122 2.24 -24.41 10.26
CA GLN A 122 1.78 -25.78 10.51
C GLN A 122 2.86 -26.61 11.20
N VAL A 123 2.47 -27.28 12.29
CA VAL A 123 3.32 -28.22 13.02
C VAL A 123 2.57 -29.51 13.35
N PHE A 124 3.26 -30.51 13.88
CA PHE A 124 2.62 -31.70 14.44
C PHE A 124 2.67 -31.63 15.97
N CYS A 125 1.55 -31.93 16.61
CA CYS A 125 1.50 -32.03 18.06
C CYS A 125 2.38 -33.20 18.53
N ALA A 126 3.40 -32.92 19.35
CA ALA A 126 4.31 -33.95 19.86
C ALA A 126 3.63 -35.02 20.74
N ARG A 127 2.42 -34.75 21.25
CA ARG A 127 1.65 -35.68 22.07
C ARG A 127 0.85 -36.68 21.26
N CYS A 128 0.00 -36.17 20.36
CA CYS A 128 -0.97 -37.00 19.65
C CYS A 128 -0.59 -37.23 18.18
N GLY A 129 0.41 -36.52 17.66
CA GLY A 129 0.89 -36.64 16.28
C GLY A 129 -0.01 -35.97 15.24
N PHE A 130 -1.15 -35.41 15.63
CA PHE A 130 -2.05 -34.69 14.74
C PHE A 130 -1.49 -33.32 14.35
N LYS A 131 -1.97 -32.81 13.21
CA LYS A 131 -1.62 -31.49 12.73
C LYS A 131 -2.13 -30.41 13.70
N LEU A 132 -1.29 -29.41 13.91
CA LEU A 132 -1.57 -28.25 14.76
C LEU A 132 -1.29 -26.99 13.95
N MET A 133 -2.29 -26.13 13.87
CA MET A 133 -2.20 -24.82 13.22
C MET A 133 -1.71 -23.79 14.23
N LEU A 134 -0.74 -22.97 13.83
CA LEU A 134 -0.23 -21.84 14.63
C LEU A 134 -1.11 -20.60 14.40
N CYS A 135 -2.39 -20.71 14.76
CA CYS A 135 -3.40 -19.69 14.52
C CYS A 135 -3.17 -18.38 15.30
N SER A 136 -2.56 -18.45 16.49
CA SER A 136 -2.19 -17.27 17.29
C SER A 136 -1.23 -16.35 16.53
N GLU A 137 -0.30 -16.94 15.77
CA GLU A 137 0.65 -16.20 14.93
C GLU A 137 -0.03 -15.52 13.74
N CYS A 138 -1.20 -16.00 13.29
CA CYS A 138 -1.99 -15.33 12.26
C CYS A 138 -2.67 -14.06 12.79
N LEU A 139 -3.17 -14.11 14.04
CA LEU A 139 -3.88 -13.00 14.67
C LEU A 139 -2.93 -11.85 15.05
N TYR A 140 -1.66 -12.16 15.32
CA TYR A 140 -0.66 -11.15 15.65
C TYR A 140 -0.31 -10.23 14.47
N GLU A 141 -0.31 -10.75 13.24
CA GLU A 141 0.11 -9.99 12.06
C GLU A 141 -1.05 -9.28 11.34
N GLU A 142 -2.25 -9.87 11.27
CA GLU A 142 -3.29 -9.40 10.34
C GLU A 142 -4.73 -9.41 10.86
N ASP A 143 -4.98 -9.72 12.13
CA ASP A 143 -6.33 -9.86 12.73
C ASP A 143 -7.28 -10.80 11.94
N LEU A 144 -6.75 -11.62 11.03
CA LEU A 144 -7.50 -12.43 10.09
C LEU A 144 -7.04 -13.89 10.20
N CYS A 145 -7.89 -14.72 10.80
CA CYS A 145 -7.75 -16.18 10.83
C CYS A 145 -9.06 -16.80 10.34
N ASP A 146 -9.01 -17.54 9.22
CA ASP A 146 -10.18 -18.21 8.61
C ASP A 146 -10.18 -19.74 8.84
N TRP A 147 -9.30 -20.23 9.72
CA TRP A 147 -9.22 -21.65 10.02
C TRP A 147 -10.53 -22.16 10.64
N SER A 148 -11.10 -23.21 10.05
CA SER A 148 -12.21 -23.95 10.64
C SER A 148 -12.01 -25.45 10.46
N GLY A 149 -12.39 -26.23 11.49
CA GLY A 149 -12.31 -27.69 11.43
C GLY A 149 -13.20 -28.31 10.35
N GLU A 150 -14.29 -27.63 9.96
CA GLU A 150 -15.18 -28.05 8.88
C GLU A 150 -14.53 -27.90 7.50
N LYS A 151 -13.88 -26.76 7.24
CA LYS A 151 -13.17 -26.48 5.98
C LYS A 151 -11.92 -27.37 5.87
N GLY A 152 -11.23 -27.57 6.99
CA GLY A 152 -10.03 -28.41 7.09
C GLY A 152 -8.78 -27.77 6.46
N TYR A 153 -8.88 -26.52 6.00
CA TYR A 153 -7.76 -25.71 5.53
C TYR A 153 -8.02 -24.22 5.75
N CYS A 154 -6.96 -23.42 5.91
CA CYS A 154 -7.02 -21.95 5.98
C CYS A 154 -6.30 -21.29 4.80
N TYR A 155 -6.44 -19.96 4.68
CA TYR A 155 -5.81 -19.20 3.60
C TYR A 155 -4.29 -19.28 3.59
N ARG A 156 -3.63 -19.44 4.74
CA ARG A 156 -2.16 -19.64 4.80
C ARG A 156 -1.70 -20.89 4.04
N GLN A 157 -2.53 -21.93 4.01
CA GLN A 157 -2.24 -23.12 3.19
C GLN A 157 -2.49 -22.85 1.70
N ILE A 158 -3.43 -21.96 1.37
CA ILE A 158 -3.67 -21.54 -0.01
C ILE A 158 -2.49 -20.69 -0.54
N GLU A 159 -1.90 -19.83 0.31
CA GLU A 159 -0.68 -19.08 -0.01
C GLU A 159 0.49 -20.03 -0.33
N GLN A 160 0.70 -21.07 0.48
CA GLN A 160 1.73 -22.08 0.21
C GLN A 160 1.50 -22.80 -1.13
N LEU A 161 0.25 -23.19 -1.43
CA LEU A 161 -0.11 -23.82 -2.70
C LEU A 161 0.09 -22.88 -3.89
N TRP A 162 -0.01 -21.56 -3.69
CA TRP A 162 0.26 -20.57 -4.73
C TRP A 162 1.75 -20.52 -5.12
N GLU A 163 2.66 -20.66 -4.15
CA GLU A 163 4.09 -20.76 -4.44
C GLU A 163 4.42 -22.01 -5.28
N GLU A 164 3.76 -23.13 -4.98
CA GLU A 164 3.88 -24.36 -5.79
C GLU A 164 3.32 -24.18 -7.19
N PHE A 165 2.23 -23.41 -7.33
CA PHE A 165 1.62 -23.09 -8.62
C PHE A 165 2.55 -22.29 -9.55
N ALA A 166 3.52 -21.54 -9.01
CA ALA A 166 4.50 -20.80 -9.83
C ALA A 166 5.34 -21.72 -10.75
N GLN A 167 5.39 -23.02 -10.47
CA GLN A 167 6.11 -24.01 -11.29
C GLN A 167 5.24 -24.64 -12.40
N VAL A 168 3.96 -24.27 -12.49
CA VAL A 168 3.02 -24.85 -13.46
C VAL A 168 3.21 -24.26 -14.85
N THR A 169 3.27 -25.13 -15.86
CA THR A 169 3.48 -24.76 -17.26
C THR A 169 2.15 -24.57 -18.02
N PHE A 170 2.14 -23.56 -18.90
CA PHE A 170 1.01 -23.21 -19.75
C PHE A 170 1.43 -23.24 -21.22
N LYS A 171 0.49 -23.62 -22.09
CA LYS A 171 0.61 -23.50 -23.56
C LYS A 171 -0.47 -22.57 -24.10
N GLU A 172 -0.25 -22.06 -25.30
CA GLU A 172 -1.22 -21.23 -26.01
C GLU A 172 -2.13 -22.11 -26.87
N ASP A 173 -3.45 -21.93 -26.77
CA ASP A 173 -4.43 -22.66 -27.59
C ASP A 173 -4.74 -21.95 -28.93
N GLU A 174 -5.63 -22.53 -29.74
CA GLU A 174 -6.04 -21.98 -31.03
C GLU A 174 -6.74 -20.61 -30.94
N GLU A 175 -7.20 -20.22 -29.75
CA GLU A 175 -7.86 -18.95 -29.45
C GLU A 175 -6.93 -17.94 -28.75
N HIS A 176 -5.62 -18.22 -28.70
CA HIS A 176 -4.60 -17.42 -28.04
C HIS A 176 -4.77 -17.33 -26.50
N ARG A 177 -5.39 -18.33 -25.87
CA ARG A 177 -5.52 -18.41 -24.41
C ARG A 177 -4.40 -19.24 -23.81
N LEU A 178 -3.97 -18.87 -22.61
CA LEU A 178 -3.03 -19.65 -21.82
C LEU A 178 -3.78 -20.77 -21.08
N VAL A 179 -3.55 -22.00 -21.50
CA VAL A 179 -4.18 -23.20 -20.94
C VAL A 179 -3.15 -24.13 -20.32
N LEU A 180 -3.56 -24.93 -19.34
CA LEU A 180 -2.69 -25.92 -18.71
C LEU A 180 -2.13 -26.89 -19.75
N ASP A 181 -0.80 -27.10 -19.69
CA ASP A 181 -0.14 -28.07 -20.55
C ASP A 181 -0.34 -29.52 -20.08
N GLN A 182 -0.62 -29.70 -18.79
CA GLN A 182 -0.91 -30.99 -18.16
C GLN A 182 -1.89 -30.82 -17.01
N GLU A 183 -2.50 -31.91 -16.56
CA GLU A 183 -3.38 -31.91 -15.38
C GLU A 183 -2.65 -31.32 -14.15
N TYR A 184 -3.33 -30.41 -13.46
CA TYR A 184 -2.84 -29.80 -12.21
C TYR A 184 -3.80 -30.09 -11.07
N LYS A 185 -3.28 -30.64 -9.96
CA LYS A 185 -4.05 -30.95 -8.77
C LYS A 185 -3.60 -30.09 -7.61
N ILE A 186 -4.56 -29.47 -6.95
CA ILE A 186 -4.32 -28.84 -5.66
C ILE A 186 -4.58 -29.89 -4.58
N VAL A 187 -3.53 -30.28 -3.89
CA VAL A 187 -3.54 -31.36 -2.90
C VAL A 187 -3.09 -30.81 -1.56
N LEU A 188 -3.84 -31.11 -0.51
CA LEU A 188 -3.45 -30.82 0.86
C LEU A 188 -3.22 -32.10 1.64
N MET A 189 -2.29 -32.05 2.57
CA MET A 189 -2.11 -33.10 3.58
C MET A 189 -3.22 -32.97 4.62
N ALA A 190 -4.14 -33.95 4.64
CA ALA A 190 -5.20 -34.10 5.63
C ALA A 190 -4.87 -35.22 6.62
N ASP A 191 -5.35 -35.10 7.85
CA ASP A 191 -5.25 -36.18 8.83
C ASP A 191 -6.21 -37.33 8.45
N PHE A 192 -5.85 -38.57 8.78
CA PHE A 192 -6.76 -39.71 8.62
C PHE A 192 -7.92 -39.60 9.61
N GLU A 193 -9.07 -40.21 9.29
CA GLU A 193 -10.23 -40.31 10.20
C GLU A 193 -9.89 -40.98 11.54
N ASP A 194 -8.86 -41.83 11.59
CA ASP A 194 -8.37 -42.51 12.78
C ASP A 194 -7.12 -41.85 13.41
N GLY A 195 -6.67 -40.73 12.85
CA GLY A 195 -5.63 -39.89 13.42
C GLY A 195 -4.18 -40.29 13.23
N ARG A 196 -3.88 -41.25 12.34
CA ARG A 196 -2.51 -41.68 12.08
C ARG A 196 -2.02 -41.29 10.69
N LYS A 197 -0.86 -40.60 10.66
CA LYS A 197 -0.15 -40.06 9.49
C LYS A 197 -1.05 -39.16 8.63
N SER A 198 -0.46 -38.40 7.73
CA SER A 198 -1.19 -37.50 6.82
C SER A 198 -1.43 -38.20 5.48
N LYS A 199 -2.64 -38.06 4.92
CA LYS A 199 -2.98 -38.51 3.57
C LYS A 199 -3.21 -37.29 2.68
N GLU A 200 -2.75 -37.40 1.44
CA GLU A 200 -3.11 -36.46 0.38
C GLU A 200 -4.63 -36.44 0.16
N ARG A 201 -5.20 -35.25 0.34
CA ARG A 201 -6.58 -34.91 -0.01
C ARG A 201 -6.53 -33.92 -1.17
N THR A 202 -7.02 -34.35 -2.33
CA THR A 202 -7.22 -33.46 -3.47
C THR A 202 -8.37 -32.50 -3.15
N LEU A 203 -8.10 -31.19 -3.18
CA LEU A 203 -9.10 -30.15 -3.04
C LEU A 203 -9.82 -29.89 -4.36
N ILE A 204 -9.05 -29.80 -5.45
CA ILE A 204 -9.53 -29.61 -6.81
C ILE A 204 -8.54 -30.19 -7.81
N CYS A 205 -9.06 -30.63 -8.95
CA CYS A 205 -8.31 -31.14 -10.08
C CYS A 205 -8.68 -30.32 -11.31
N PHE A 206 -7.68 -29.70 -11.94
CA PHE A 206 -7.84 -28.97 -13.19
C PHE A 206 -7.28 -29.85 -14.33
N PRO A 207 -8.10 -30.27 -15.30
CA PRO A 207 -7.63 -31.09 -16.41
C PRO A 207 -6.66 -30.31 -17.33
N GLU A 208 -5.91 -31.04 -18.15
CA GLU A 208 -5.18 -30.44 -19.27
C GLU A 208 -6.13 -29.60 -20.14
N GLY A 209 -5.68 -28.43 -20.58
CA GLY A 209 -6.48 -27.51 -21.37
C GLY A 209 -7.36 -26.55 -20.56
N THR A 210 -7.36 -26.62 -19.22
CA THR A 210 -8.03 -25.61 -18.39
C THR A 210 -7.39 -24.23 -18.59
N ASP A 211 -8.23 -23.21 -18.80
CA ASP A 211 -7.82 -21.81 -18.88
C ASP A 211 -7.23 -21.34 -17.55
N ARG A 212 -6.07 -20.68 -17.63
CA ARG A 212 -5.40 -20.08 -16.46
C ARG A 212 -6.33 -19.20 -15.63
N GLU A 213 -7.25 -18.47 -16.24
CA GLU A 213 -8.23 -17.64 -15.53
C GLU A 213 -9.16 -18.45 -14.62
N GLU A 214 -9.48 -19.70 -14.97
CA GLU A 214 -10.33 -20.55 -14.13
C GLU A 214 -9.61 -20.94 -12.83
N ILE A 215 -8.30 -21.17 -12.91
CA ILE A 215 -7.45 -21.44 -11.75
C ILE A 215 -7.37 -20.18 -10.87
N TRP A 216 -7.16 -19.01 -11.47
CA TRP A 216 -7.17 -17.73 -10.76
C TRP A 216 -8.49 -17.47 -10.03
N LYS A 217 -9.63 -17.74 -10.68
CA LYS A 217 -10.96 -17.64 -10.06
C LYS A 217 -11.12 -18.58 -8.87
N TRP A 218 -10.46 -19.73 -8.87
CA TRP A 218 -10.46 -20.63 -7.71
C TRP A 218 -9.68 -20.02 -6.53
N TYR A 219 -8.46 -19.53 -6.75
CA TYR A 219 -7.69 -18.85 -5.71
C TYR A 219 -8.42 -17.63 -5.15
N ASP A 220 -9.07 -16.85 -6.02
CA ASP A 220 -9.85 -15.68 -5.64
C ASP A 220 -10.99 -16.00 -4.65
N ARG A 221 -11.64 -17.16 -4.83
CA ARG A 221 -12.72 -17.63 -3.94
C ARG A 221 -12.21 -18.25 -2.64
N ASN A 222 -10.97 -18.72 -2.62
CA ASN A 222 -10.39 -19.47 -1.50
C ASN A 222 -9.39 -18.64 -0.68
N HIS A 223 -9.03 -17.45 -1.14
CA HIS A 223 -8.11 -16.54 -0.47
C HIS A 223 -8.83 -15.23 -0.09
N PRO A 224 -8.86 -14.82 1.20
CA PRO A 224 -9.63 -13.66 1.67
C PRO A 224 -9.13 -12.32 1.12
N LYS A 225 -7.90 -12.28 0.59
CA LYS A 225 -7.30 -11.09 -0.07
C LYS A 225 -7.35 -11.14 -1.59
N SER A 226 -8.11 -12.07 -2.20
CA SER A 226 -8.18 -12.25 -3.65
C SER A 226 -6.88 -12.76 -4.29
N ILE A 227 -6.97 -13.21 -5.54
CA ILE A 227 -5.83 -13.55 -6.41
C ILE A 227 -4.89 -12.36 -6.64
N THR A 228 -5.40 -11.12 -6.54
CA THR A 228 -4.58 -9.90 -6.71
C THR A 228 -3.45 -9.85 -5.67
N TYR A 229 -3.77 -10.15 -4.41
CA TYR A 229 -2.77 -10.20 -3.36
C TYR A 229 -1.71 -11.27 -3.61
N LEU A 230 -2.11 -12.43 -4.10
CA LEU A 230 -1.18 -13.53 -4.40
C LEU A 230 -0.23 -13.17 -5.56
N LEU A 231 -0.69 -12.38 -6.54
CA LEU A 231 0.13 -11.93 -7.67
C LEU A 231 1.12 -10.82 -7.30
N TYR A 232 0.72 -9.89 -6.43
CA TYR A 232 1.45 -8.62 -6.25
C TYR A 232 1.90 -8.34 -4.80
N GLY A 233 1.47 -9.15 -3.83
CA GLY A 233 1.74 -8.91 -2.40
C GLY A 233 0.94 -7.75 -1.79
N GLU A 234 0.05 -7.12 -2.56
CA GLU A 234 -0.73 -5.95 -2.14
C GLU A 234 -2.16 -6.32 -1.71
N ASP A 235 -2.51 -6.02 -0.45
CA ASP A 235 -3.90 -6.12 0.01
C ASP A 235 -4.66 -4.88 -0.48
N ARG A 236 -5.45 -5.00 -1.54
CA ARG A 236 -6.32 -3.91 -2.03
C ARG A 236 -7.33 -3.40 -0.99
N ARG A 237 -7.48 -4.05 0.17
CA ARG A 237 -8.28 -3.56 1.30
C ARG A 237 -7.51 -2.56 2.18
N LYS A 238 -6.18 -2.47 2.07
CA LYS A 238 -5.47 -1.25 2.43
C LYS A 238 -5.87 -0.22 1.39
N LYS A 239 -6.69 0.75 1.78
CA LYS A 239 -7.01 1.90 0.94
C LYS A 239 -5.69 2.49 0.46
N GLN A 240 -5.36 2.31 -0.82
CA GLN A 240 -4.39 3.17 -1.48
C GLN A 240 -4.79 4.61 -1.17
N THR A 241 -3.84 5.40 -0.71
CA THR A 241 -4.05 6.81 -0.47
C THR A 241 -4.36 7.51 -1.81
N TYR A 242 -5.06 8.64 -1.74
CA TYR A 242 -5.33 9.45 -2.92
C TYR A 242 -4.03 9.84 -3.64
N GLU A 243 -2.95 10.07 -2.89
CA GLU A 243 -1.63 10.41 -3.44
C GLU A 243 -0.98 9.24 -4.19
N GLU A 244 -1.05 8.02 -3.67
CA GLU A 244 -0.55 6.82 -4.38
C GLU A 244 -1.32 6.57 -5.68
N TRP A 245 -2.64 6.80 -5.70
CA TRP A 245 -3.44 6.73 -6.93
C TRP A 245 -3.06 7.82 -7.93
N LYS A 246 -2.80 9.03 -7.44
CA LYS A 246 -2.42 10.17 -8.27
C LYS A 246 -1.04 9.97 -8.88
N GLU A 247 -0.08 9.49 -8.10
CA GLU A 247 1.27 9.17 -8.56
C GLU A 247 1.26 8.03 -9.60
N MET A 248 0.51 6.96 -9.34
CA MET A 248 0.35 5.86 -10.30
C MET A 248 -0.34 6.33 -11.59
N ALA A 249 -1.40 7.14 -11.49
CA ALA A 249 -2.06 7.71 -12.66
C ALA A 249 -1.10 8.58 -13.48
N LEU A 250 -0.34 9.46 -12.81
CA LEU A 250 0.62 10.36 -13.46
C LEU A 250 1.75 9.58 -14.14
N LYS A 251 2.35 8.58 -13.47
CA LYS A 251 3.36 7.69 -14.05
C LYS A 251 2.87 7.03 -15.33
N ASN A 252 1.64 6.52 -15.32
CA ASN A 252 1.06 5.85 -16.49
C ASN A 252 0.75 6.85 -17.61
N ILE A 253 0.27 8.06 -17.29
CA ILE A 253 0.06 9.14 -18.28
C ILE A 253 1.38 9.55 -18.93
N LEU A 254 2.45 9.74 -18.15
CA LEU A 254 3.78 10.05 -18.67
C LEU A 254 4.30 8.92 -19.58
N GLN A 255 4.18 7.66 -19.14
CA GLN A 255 4.55 6.50 -19.95
C GLN A 255 3.83 6.46 -21.31
N ALA A 256 2.54 6.84 -21.34
CA ALA A 256 1.76 6.88 -22.58
C ALA A 256 2.27 7.93 -23.58
N HIS A 257 2.96 8.97 -23.11
CA HIS A 257 3.61 10.00 -23.92
C HIS A 257 5.11 9.75 -24.12
N GLY A 258 5.64 8.62 -23.64
CA GLY A 258 7.06 8.30 -23.72
C GLY A 258 7.95 9.11 -22.78
N LEU A 259 7.35 9.67 -21.72
CA LEU A 259 7.99 10.48 -20.69
C LEU A 259 8.15 9.69 -19.39
N THR A 260 8.94 10.24 -18.47
CA THR A 260 9.28 9.70 -17.16
C THR A 260 9.03 10.76 -16.07
N MET A 261 9.01 10.32 -14.81
CA MET A 261 8.81 11.22 -13.66
C MET A 261 9.94 12.24 -13.45
N GLU A 262 11.07 12.07 -14.15
CA GLU A 262 12.27 12.90 -14.03
C GLU A 262 12.38 13.95 -15.15
N ASP A 263 11.50 13.89 -16.17
CA ASP A 263 11.52 14.83 -17.28
C ASP A 263 10.97 16.20 -16.85
N GLU A 264 11.69 17.27 -17.21
CA GLU A 264 11.20 18.65 -17.05
C GLU A 264 10.14 18.93 -18.11
N LEU A 265 8.91 19.20 -17.67
CA LEU A 265 7.77 19.53 -18.52
C LEU A 265 7.63 21.04 -18.69
N ASP A 266 7.20 21.49 -19.86
CA ASP A 266 6.73 22.86 -20.01
C ASP A 266 5.24 23.03 -19.61
N GLU A 267 4.78 24.28 -19.52
CA GLU A 267 3.39 24.59 -19.09
C GLU A 267 2.33 23.96 -20.02
N ASP A 268 2.63 23.83 -21.32
CA ASP A 268 1.72 23.25 -22.30
C ASP A 268 1.65 21.72 -22.13
N GLU A 269 2.78 21.07 -21.87
CA GLU A 269 2.88 19.64 -21.57
C GLU A 269 2.21 19.29 -20.24
N GLU A 270 2.40 20.07 -19.18
CA GLU A 270 1.72 19.89 -17.90
C GLU A 270 0.20 20.00 -18.03
N PHE A 271 -0.28 21.03 -18.72
CA PHE A 271 -1.71 21.22 -19.00
C PHE A 271 -2.28 20.01 -19.75
N TYR A 272 -1.57 19.57 -20.78
CA TYR A 272 -2.00 18.47 -21.62
C TYR A 272 -2.04 17.14 -20.86
N LEU A 273 -1.04 16.85 -20.02
CA LEU A 273 -1.03 15.67 -19.14
C LEU A 273 -2.16 15.71 -18.10
N GLY A 274 -2.48 16.89 -17.56
CA GLY A 274 -3.57 17.11 -16.59
C GLY A 274 -4.97 16.86 -17.14
N THR A 275 -5.15 16.83 -18.46
CA THR A 275 -6.44 16.55 -19.11
C THR A 275 -6.64 15.08 -19.49
N ASN A 276 -5.58 14.27 -19.45
CA ASN A 276 -5.66 12.85 -19.80
C ASN A 276 -6.25 12.02 -18.65
N GLN A 277 -6.97 10.96 -19.02
CA GLN A 277 -7.67 10.12 -18.03
C GLN A 277 -7.04 8.74 -17.94
N PHE A 278 -6.66 8.34 -16.72
CA PHE A 278 -6.19 7.00 -16.42
C PHE A 278 -7.33 6.08 -15.97
N PHE A 279 -7.29 4.83 -16.45
CA PHE A 279 -8.21 3.77 -16.09
C PHE A 279 -7.42 2.53 -15.69
N GLY A 280 -7.60 2.07 -14.44
CA GLY A 280 -6.94 0.86 -13.94
C GLY A 280 -7.42 -0.46 -14.55
N SER A 281 -8.37 -0.45 -15.50
CA SER A 281 -8.78 -1.66 -16.23
C SER A 281 -9.44 -1.35 -17.57
N TYR A 282 -9.31 -2.26 -18.54
CA TYR A 282 -9.98 -2.14 -19.84
C TYR A 282 -11.51 -2.10 -19.71
N LYS A 283 -12.07 -2.81 -18.73
CA LYS A 283 -13.50 -2.80 -18.45
C LYS A 283 -14.00 -1.42 -18.00
N SER A 284 -13.18 -0.69 -17.23
CA SER A 284 -13.49 0.69 -16.82
C SER A 284 -13.52 1.63 -18.03
N VAL A 285 -12.57 1.46 -18.96
CA VAL A 285 -12.53 2.19 -20.24
C VAL A 285 -13.78 1.90 -21.08
N GLN A 286 -14.17 0.62 -21.22
CA GLN A 286 -15.38 0.22 -21.94
C GLN A 286 -16.66 0.76 -21.30
N THR A 287 -16.68 0.86 -19.97
CA THR A 287 -17.83 1.43 -19.24
C THR A 287 -17.97 2.93 -19.51
N PHE A 288 -16.84 3.63 -19.62
CA PHE A 288 -16.82 5.08 -19.84
C PHE A 288 -17.07 5.46 -21.31
N TYR A 289 -16.38 4.82 -22.27
CA TYR A 289 -16.46 5.14 -23.70
C TYR A 289 -17.46 4.28 -24.50
N GLY A 290 -18.05 3.26 -23.89
CA GLY A 290 -19.03 2.40 -24.56
C GLY A 290 -18.44 1.58 -25.72
N SER A 291 -19.29 1.26 -26.71
CA SER A 291 -19.01 0.31 -27.80
C SER A 291 -17.84 0.70 -28.71
N SER A 292 -17.41 1.97 -28.69
CA SER A 292 -16.35 2.53 -29.56
C SER A 292 -14.93 2.22 -29.09
N THR A 293 -14.75 1.52 -27.96
CA THR A 293 -13.41 1.27 -27.37
C THR A 293 -12.45 0.54 -28.30
N LYS A 294 -12.95 -0.32 -29.19
CA LYS A 294 -12.13 -1.04 -30.18
C LYS A 294 -11.63 -0.12 -31.30
N GLU A 295 -12.37 0.94 -31.61
CA GLU A 295 -11.98 1.95 -32.61
C GLU A 295 -10.95 2.89 -31.98
N LEU A 296 -11.20 3.38 -30.77
CA LEU A 296 -10.28 4.22 -29.99
C LEU A 296 -8.89 3.57 -29.79
N LEU A 297 -8.83 2.25 -29.54
CA LEU A 297 -7.58 1.48 -29.48
C LEU A 297 -6.84 1.44 -30.82
N LYS A 298 -7.57 1.30 -31.94
CA LYS A 298 -6.98 1.29 -33.28
C LYS A 298 -6.47 2.67 -33.68
N GLU A 299 -7.15 3.71 -33.22
CA GLU A 299 -6.80 5.12 -33.45
C GLU A 299 -5.73 5.64 -32.48
N GLN A 300 -5.20 4.77 -31.60
CA GLN A 300 -4.21 5.11 -30.56
C GLN A 300 -4.67 6.20 -29.58
N GLN A 301 -5.97 6.42 -29.45
CA GLN A 301 -6.56 7.34 -28.47
C GLN A 301 -6.63 6.72 -27.08
N ILE A 302 -6.42 5.42 -26.96
CA ILE A 302 -6.24 4.72 -25.69
C ILE A 302 -4.95 3.90 -25.78
N VAL A 303 -4.01 4.21 -24.90
CA VAL A 303 -2.72 3.54 -24.79
C VAL A 303 -2.74 2.60 -23.59
N LYS A 304 -2.27 1.37 -23.79
CA LYS A 304 -2.06 0.42 -22.69
C LYS A 304 -0.71 0.69 -22.05
N THR A 305 -0.71 0.86 -20.74
CA THR A 305 0.47 1.13 -19.90
C THR A 305 0.76 -0.06 -18.99
N GLU A 306 1.77 0.03 -18.13
CA GLU A 306 2.13 -1.03 -17.18
C GLU A 306 0.97 -1.37 -16.24
N ASP A 307 0.32 -0.36 -15.67
CA ASP A 307 -0.68 -0.52 -14.61
C ASP A 307 -2.13 -0.33 -15.09
N GLY A 308 -2.34 0.00 -16.37
CA GLY A 308 -3.68 0.24 -16.88
C GLY A 308 -3.76 0.76 -18.31
N TYR A 309 -4.67 1.72 -18.50
CA TYR A 309 -4.98 2.32 -19.79
C TYR A 309 -5.09 3.83 -19.63
N VAL A 310 -4.48 4.57 -20.54
CA VAL A 310 -4.55 6.04 -20.59
C VAL A 310 -5.28 6.45 -21.84
N ALA A 311 -6.32 7.26 -21.69
CA ALA A 311 -6.91 7.97 -22.80
C ALA A 311 -6.00 9.16 -23.14
N VAL A 312 -5.42 9.15 -24.34
CA VAL A 312 -4.56 10.20 -24.88
C VAL A 312 -5.31 10.92 -25.99
N ASN A 313 -5.23 12.26 -26.04
CA ASN A 313 -5.76 13.04 -27.16
C ASN A 313 -7.28 12.93 -27.39
N ILE A 314 -8.10 12.86 -26.34
CA ILE A 314 -9.56 13.03 -26.49
C ILE A 314 -9.90 14.50 -26.21
N VAL A 315 -9.72 15.35 -27.23
CA VAL A 315 -10.21 16.73 -27.23
C VAL A 315 -11.66 16.78 -27.69
#